data_AF-A0A382Z1C5-F1
#
_entry.id   AF-A0A382Z1C5-F1
#
_cell.length_a   1.000
_cell.length_b   1.000
_cell.length_c   1.000
_cell.angle_alpha   90.00
_cell.angle_beta   90.00
_cell.angle_gamma   90.00
#
_symmetry.space_group_name_H-M   'P 1'
#
loop_
_entity.id
_entity.type
_entity.pdbx_description
1 polymer ?
#
loop_
_entity_poly.entity_id
_entity_poly.type
_entity_poly.pdbx_seq_one_letter_code
_entity_poly.pdbx_strand_id
1 'polypeptide(L)'
;MQKRCFVLAVLCLAPGLFAKPPMQTKVTLQHKTRQSVSIQYLLYLPEDYDTKKDAKWPLLVFLHGAGERGDDIERVKVHGPPMLVEKGKHFPFIIVSPQCPRGQIWETDVLETLLDDLIKKHRIDTTRLYLTGLSMG
;
A
#
# COMPACT_ATOMS: atom_id res chain seq x y z
N MET A 1 -24.40 -38.71 53.12
CA MET A 1 -24.65 -38.46 51.68
C MET A 1 -23.82 -37.26 51.23
N GLN A 2 -22.66 -37.48 50.60
CA GLN A 2 -21.80 -36.42 50.05
C GLN A 2 -22.34 -35.99 48.68
N LYS A 3 -22.75 -34.72 48.56
CA LYS A 3 -23.15 -34.13 47.27
C LYS A 3 -21.88 -33.71 46.52
N ARG A 4 -21.54 -34.45 45.47
CA ARG A 4 -20.45 -34.12 44.53
C ARG A 4 -20.90 -32.94 43.66
N CYS A 5 -20.23 -31.80 43.77
CA CYS A 5 -20.34 -30.70 42.81
C CYS A 5 -19.55 -31.05 41.55
N PHE A 6 -20.22 -31.16 40.41
CA PHE A 6 -19.59 -31.17 39.09
C PHE A 6 -19.38 -29.72 38.64
N VAL A 7 -18.13 -29.33 38.44
CA VAL A 7 -17.78 -28.06 37.78
C VAL A 7 -17.77 -28.33 36.28
N LEU A 8 -18.70 -27.73 35.54
CA LEU A 8 -18.71 -27.74 34.08
C LEU A 8 -17.64 -26.75 33.60
N ALA A 9 -16.56 -27.25 33.00
CA ALA A 9 -15.59 -26.41 32.30
C ALA A 9 -16.22 -25.98 30.96
N VAL A 10 -16.63 -24.71 30.85
CA VAL A 10 -17.04 -24.10 29.59
C VAL A 10 -15.77 -23.73 28.82
N LEU A 11 -15.47 -24.52 27.79
CA LEU A 11 -14.40 -24.23 26.83
C LEU A 11 -14.83 -22.99 26.02
N CYS A 12 -14.36 -21.80 26.42
CA CYS A 12 -14.53 -20.59 25.63
C CYS A 12 -13.66 -20.73 24.37
N LEU A 13 -14.28 -21.11 23.26
CA LEU A 13 -13.66 -21.04 21.94
C LEU A 13 -13.45 -19.55 21.61
N ALA A 14 -12.22 -19.06 21.78
CA ALA A 14 -11.89 -17.70 21.36
C ALA A 14 -12.13 -17.60 19.83
N PRO A 15 -12.85 -16.59 19.34
CA PRO A 15 -12.97 -16.38 17.90
C PRO A 15 -11.56 -16.14 17.35
N GLY A 16 -11.15 -16.99 16.40
CA GLY A 16 -9.87 -16.87 15.73
C GLY A 16 -9.74 -15.47 15.13
N LEU A 17 -8.64 -14.78 15.44
CA LEU A 17 -8.22 -13.57 14.76
C LEU A 17 -7.98 -13.92 13.28
N PHE A 18 -8.98 -13.72 12.43
CA PHE A 18 -8.79 -13.73 11.00
C PHE A 18 -7.96 -12.49 10.63
N ALA A 19 -6.68 -12.71 10.32
CA ALA A 19 -5.83 -11.67 9.75
C ALA A 19 -6.47 -11.21 8.44
N LYS A 20 -6.68 -9.89 8.31
CA LYS A 20 -7.25 -9.30 7.10
C LYS A 20 -6.23 -9.49 5.95
N PRO A 21 -6.65 -9.98 4.77
CA PRO A 21 -5.73 -10.13 3.65
C PRO A 21 -5.08 -8.78 3.31
N PRO A 22 -3.82 -8.78 2.85
CA PRO A 22 -3.14 -7.56 2.47
C PRO A 22 -3.82 -7.00 1.22
N MET A 23 -4.08 -5.70 1.21
CA MET A 23 -4.83 -5.06 0.13
C MET A 23 -4.23 -3.69 -0.16
N GLN A 24 -4.08 -3.36 -1.44
CA GLN A 24 -3.79 -1.99 -1.85
C GLN A 24 -5.07 -1.16 -1.96
N THR A 25 -5.01 0.08 -1.51
CA THR A 25 -6.11 1.04 -1.64
C THR A 25 -5.84 2.00 -2.79
N LYS A 26 -6.86 2.28 -3.60
CA LYS A 26 -6.80 3.34 -4.62
C LYS A 26 -6.81 4.71 -3.95
N VAL A 27 -5.83 5.54 -4.29
CA VAL A 27 -5.77 6.93 -3.85
C VAL A 27 -5.57 7.83 -5.07
N THR A 28 -6.07 9.06 -5.01
CA THR A 28 -5.85 10.08 -6.05
C THR A 28 -5.23 11.31 -5.41
N LEU A 29 -4.07 11.70 -5.92
CA LEU A 29 -3.45 12.98 -5.60
C LEU A 29 -3.95 14.03 -6.60
N GLN A 30 -4.45 15.15 -6.10
CA GLN A 30 -4.71 16.35 -6.88
C GLN A 30 -3.82 17.47 -6.37
N HIS A 31 -2.96 18.01 -7.24
CA HIS A 31 -2.11 19.17 -6.92
C HIS A 31 -2.30 20.26 -7.98
N LYS A 32 -2.73 21.46 -7.56
CA LYS A 32 -2.87 22.62 -8.45
C LYS A 32 -1.55 23.39 -8.52
N THR A 33 -0.74 23.16 -9.57
CA THR A 33 0.27 24.14 -10.01
C THR A 33 -0.29 24.97 -11.18
N ARG A 34 0.54 25.71 -11.94
CA ARG A 34 0.12 26.30 -13.24
C ARG A 34 -0.48 25.25 -14.19
N GLN A 35 -0.23 23.96 -13.94
CA GLN A 35 -0.95 22.83 -14.52
C GLN A 35 -1.49 21.94 -13.38
N SER A 36 -2.75 21.52 -13.45
CA SER A 36 -3.33 20.63 -12.45
C SER A 36 -2.79 19.21 -12.66
N VAL A 37 -1.95 18.72 -11.76
CA VAL A 37 -1.46 17.34 -11.79
C VAL A 37 -2.42 16.46 -11.01
N SER A 38 -2.97 15.43 -11.66
CA SER A 38 -3.82 14.42 -11.03
C SER A 38 -3.29 13.03 -11.35
N ILE A 39 -2.88 12.28 -10.32
CA ILE A 39 -2.35 10.92 -10.48
C ILE A 39 -3.07 9.95 -9.55
N GLN A 40 -3.46 8.80 -10.08
CA GLN A 40 -4.01 7.68 -9.31
C GLN A 40 -2.88 6.74 -8.89
N TYR A 41 -2.95 6.19 -7.69
CA TYR A 41 -1.97 5.22 -7.22
C TYR A 41 -2.58 4.16 -6.30
N LEU A 42 -1.94 2.99 -6.27
CA LEU A 42 -2.21 1.93 -5.31
C LEU A 42 -1.31 2.11 -4.08
N LEU A 43 -1.90 2.13 -2.89
CA LEU A 43 -1.20 2.26 -1.61
C LEU A 43 -1.32 0.97 -0.79
N TYR A 44 -0.20 0.37 -0.43
CA TYR A 44 -0.11 -0.68 0.56
C TYR A 44 0.49 -0.13 1.86
N LEU A 45 -0.15 -0.45 2.99
CA LEU A 45 0.37 -0.19 4.33
C LEU A 45 0.73 -1.53 5.00
N PRO A 46 1.88 -1.62 5.70
CA PRO A 46 2.25 -2.80 6.49
C PRO A 46 1.20 -3.16 7.54
N GLU A 47 1.10 -4.43 7.90
CA GLU A 47 0.07 -4.91 8.84
C GLU A 47 0.10 -4.16 10.18
N ASP A 48 1.30 -3.93 10.71
CA ASP A 48 1.45 -3.23 12.00
C ASP A 48 1.40 -1.71 11.87
N TYR A 49 1.08 -1.16 10.69
CA TYR A 49 1.08 0.28 10.47
C TYR A 49 0.20 1.01 11.50
N ASP A 50 -0.96 0.45 11.82
CA ASP A 50 -1.89 1.03 12.78
C ASP A 50 -1.62 0.65 14.23
N THR A 51 -0.93 -0.45 14.51
CA THR A 51 -0.60 -0.86 15.89
C THR A 51 0.67 -0.19 16.39
N LYS A 52 1.67 0.02 15.53
CA LYS A 52 2.94 0.69 15.84
C LYS A 52 2.87 2.18 15.48
N LYS A 53 2.16 2.97 16.31
CA LYS A 53 1.90 4.40 16.06
C LYS A 53 3.16 5.28 15.98
N ASP A 54 4.22 4.91 16.71
CA ASP A 54 5.49 5.67 16.72
C ASP A 54 6.49 5.20 15.66
N ALA A 55 6.20 4.11 14.95
CA ALA A 55 7.10 3.60 13.93
C ALA A 55 7.04 4.45 12.65
N LYS A 56 8.22 4.66 12.06
CA LYS A 56 8.38 5.15 10.68
C LYS A 56 8.75 3.99 9.76
N TRP A 57 8.12 3.95 8.60
CA TRP A 57 8.18 2.83 7.67
C TRP A 57 9.01 3.19 6.44
N PRO A 58 9.86 2.28 5.92
CA PRO A 58 10.45 2.46 4.61
C PRO A 58 9.37 2.64 3.55
N LEU A 59 9.71 3.35 2.48
CA LEU A 59 8.86 3.51 1.31
C LEU A 59 9.51 2.84 0.10
N LEU A 60 8.74 2.03 -0.61
CA LEU A 60 9.03 1.60 -1.98
C LEU A 60 8.04 2.25 -2.94
N VAL A 61 8.54 3.05 -3.88
CA VAL A 61 7.78 3.51 -5.04
C VAL A 61 8.08 2.58 -6.21
N PHE A 62 7.03 2.02 -6.82
CA PHE A 62 7.13 1.10 -7.96
C PHE A 62 6.51 1.72 -9.22
N LEU A 63 7.32 1.90 -10.26
CA LEU A 63 6.90 2.46 -11.54
C LEU A 63 6.66 1.33 -12.56
N HIS A 64 5.43 1.25 -13.06
CA HIS A 64 5.05 0.23 -14.06
C HIS A 64 5.61 0.55 -15.47
N GLY A 65 5.47 -0.41 -16.39
CA GLY A 65 5.91 -0.28 -17.78
C GLY A 65 4.87 0.41 -18.68
N ALA A 66 5.17 0.59 -19.97
CA ALA A 66 4.24 1.26 -20.88
C ALA A 66 2.90 0.52 -21.04
N GLY A 67 2.86 -0.80 -20.76
CA GLY A 67 1.67 -1.64 -20.88
C GLY A 67 0.56 -1.30 -19.89
N GLU A 68 0.90 -0.80 -18.69
CA GLU A 68 -0.07 -0.55 -17.63
C GLU A 68 -0.57 0.91 -17.58
N ARG A 69 -0.14 1.75 -18.53
CA ARG A 69 -0.65 3.13 -18.66
C ARG A 69 -2.17 3.15 -18.81
N GLY A 70 -2.81 4.18 -18.28
CA GLY A 70 -4.24 4.36 -18.46
C GLY A 70 -4.94 5.12 -17.34
N ASP A 71 -6.23 4.87 -17.27
CA ASP A 71 -7.22 5.44 -16.37
C ASP A 71 -7.81 4.39 -15.41
N ASP A 72 -7.63 3.11 -15.73
CA ASP A 72 -7.99 1.97 -14.89
C ASP A 72 -6.81 1.53 -14.01
N ILE A 73 -6.91 1.85 -12.71
CA ILE A 73 -5.86 1.59 -11.72
C ILE A 73 -5.58 0.09 -11.53
N GLU A 74 -6.54 -0.79 -11.82
CA GLU A 74 -6.36 -2.23 -11.64
C GLU A 74 -5.29 -2.79 -12.59
N ARG A 75 -5.02 -2.11 -13.71
CA ARG A 75 -3.92 -2.47 -14.64
C ARG A 75 -2.55 -2.46 -13.97
N VAL A 76 -2.35 -1.64 -12.94
CA VAL A 76 -1.07 -1.56 -12.22
C VAL A 76 -0.75 -2.88 -11.50
N LYS A 77 -1.74 -3.73 -11.23
CA LYS A 77 -1.57 -5.02 -10.54
C LYS A 77 -1.07 -6.16 -11.45
N VAL A 78 -0.86 -5.92 -12.74
CA VAL A 78 -0.43 -6.97 -13.68
C VAL A 78 0.97 -7.50 -13.36
N HIS A 79 1.89 -6.63 -12.93
CA HIS A 79 3.29 -6.98 -12.67
C HIS A 79 3.85 -6.35 -11.40
N GLY A 80 4.98 -6.87 -10.93
CA GLY A 80 5.76 -6.28 -9.83
C GLY A 80 5.14 -6.42 -8.44
N PRO A 81 5.56 -5.58 -7.47
CA PRO A 81 5.03 -5.55 -6.11
C PRO A 81 3.49 -5.50 -5.99
N PRO A 82 2.73 -4.70 -6.76
CA PRO A 82 1.28 -4.64 -6.60
C PRO A 82 0.60 -5.98 -6.90
N MET A 83 1.09 -6.75 -7.89
CA MET A 83 0.65 -8.13 -8.15
C MET A 83 0.91 -9.05 -6.94
N LEU A 84 2.07 -8.91 -6.29
CA LEU A 84 2.42 -9.74 -5.15
C LEU A 84 1.54 -9.44 -3.94
N VAL A 85 1.23 -8.17 -3.70
CA VAL A 85 0.30 -7.77 -2.64
C VAL A 85 -1.09 -8.35 -2.91
N GLU A 86 -1.61 -8.23 -4.13
CA GLU A 86 -2.91 -8.82 -4.53
C GLU A 86 -2.93 -10.35 -4.32
N LYS A 87 -1.80 -11.02 -4.51
CA LYS A 87 -1.62 -12.47 -4.26
C LYS A 87 -1.41 -12.82 -2.79
N GLY A 88 -1.56 -11.89 -1.85
CA GLY A 88 -1.47 -12.15 -0.43
C GLY A 88 -0.07 -11.99 0.17
N LYS A 89 0.89 -11.40 -0.56
CA LYS A 89 2.23 -11.16 0.00
C LYS A 89 2.24 -9.90 0.86
N HIS A 90 2.66 -10.08 2.11
CA HIS A 90 2.87 -8.98 3.06
C HIS A 90 4.29 -8.43 2.97
N PHE A 91 4.43 -7.12 3.23
CA PHE A 91 5.72 -6.44 3.23
C PHE A 91 5.86 -5.57 4.49
N PRO A 92 7.04 -5.50 5.10
CA PRO A 92 7.28 -4.67 6.29
C PRO A 92 7.57 -3.19 5.93
N PHE A 93 7.03 -2.69 4.82
CA PHE A 93 7.23 -1.34 4.30
C PHE A 93 6.06 -0.87 3.45
N ILE A 94 5.91 0.45 3.32
CA ILE A 94 4.87 1.05 2.48
C ILE A 94 5.22 0.82 1.02
N ILE A 95 4.23 0.46 0.20
CA ILE A 95 4.39 0.34 -1.26
C ILE A 95 3.42 1.30 -1.93
N VAL A 96 3.93 2.13 -2.81
CA VAL A 96 3.13 3.01 -3.66
C VAL A 96 3.39 2.70 -5.13
N SER A 97 2.33 2.38 -5.86
CA SER A 97 2.38 2.08 -7.29
C SER A 97 1.49 3.08 -8.05
N PRO A 98 2.02 4.23 -8.49
CA PRO A 98 1.27 5.19 -9.30
C PRO A 98 0.94 4.63 -10.68
N GLN A 99 -0.09 5.17 -11.33
CA GLN A 99 -0.40 4.90 -12.72
C GLN A 99 -0.06 6.11 -13.60
N CYS A 100 0.81 5.89 -14.60
CA CYS A 100 1.08 6.87 -15.65
C CYS A 100 -0.14 6.95 -16.60
N PRO A 101 -0.65 8.16 -16.92
CA PRO A 101 -1.79 8.30 -17.82
C PRO A 101 -1.52 7.78 -19.24
N ARG A 102 -2.60 7.51 -19.97
CA ARG A 102 -2.52 7.05 -21.37
C ARG A 102 -1.75 8.06 -22.22
N GLY A 103 -0.79 7.58 -23.00
CA GLY A 103 0.00 8.40 -23.93
C GLY A 103 1.09 9.25 -23.26
N GLN A 104 1.24 9.20 -21.93
CA GLN A 104 2.28 9.92 -21.20
C GLN A 104 3.46 9.01 -20.84
N ILE A 105 4.54 9.62 -20.34
CA ILE A 105 5.68 8.95 -19.70
C ILE A 105 5.78 9.46 -18.26
N TRP A 106 6.68 8.87 -17.46
CA TRP A 106 6.93 9.38 -16.11
C TRP A 106 7.59 10.76 -16.19
N GLU A 107 7.01 11.72 -15.46
CA GLU A 107 7.56 13.06 -15.29
C GLU A 107 8.04 13.23 -13.85
N THR A 108 9.28 13.72 -13.68
CA THR A 108 9.93 13.85 -12.38
C THR A 108 9.13 14.74 -11.44
N ASP A 109 8.62 15.89 -11.92
CA ASP A 109 7.85 16.84 -11.10
C ASP A 109 6.58 16.19 -10.50
N VAL A 110 5.94 15.30 -11.25
CA VAL A 110 4.76 14.56 -10.77
C VAL A 110 5.16 13.56 -9.68
N LEU A 111 6.28 12.86 -9.87
CA LEU A 111 6.81 11.89 -8.90
C LEU A 111 7.30 12.57 -7.61
N GLU A 112 7.97 13.71 -7.72
CA GLU A 112 8.39 14.53 -6.58
C GLU A 112 7.18 15.04 -5.80
N THR A 113 6.16 15.56 -6.50
CA THR A 113 4.91 16.00 -5.86
C THR A 113 4.20 14.86 -5.13
N LEU A 114 4.18 13.66 -5.73
CA LEU A 114 3.64 12.47 -5.11
C LEU A 114 4.44 12.09 -3.85
N LEU A 115 5.77 12.06 -3.94
CA LEU A 115 6.64 11.72 -2.81
C LEU A 115 6.45 12.68 -1.63
N ASP A 116 6.41 13.98 -1.91
CA ASP A 116 6.17 15.03 -0.90
C ASP A 116 4.83 14.83 -0.18
N ASP A 117 3.77 14.52 -0.92
CA ASP A 117 2.45 14.27 -0.35
C ASP A 117 2.42 13.00 0.50
N LEU A 118 3.08 11.93 0.04
CA LEU A 118 3.21 10.69 0.79
C LEU A 118 3.92 10.93 2.13
N ILE A 119 5.07 11.63 2.11
CA ILE A 119 5.84 11.95 3.31
C ILE A 119 5.02 12.79 4.29
N LYS A 120 4.16 13.71 3.80
CA LYS A 120 3.28 14.52 4.64
C LYS A 120 2.14 13.71 5.26
N LYS A 121 1.57 12.75 4.52
CA LYS A 121 0.37 12.01 4.93
C LYS A 121 0.65 10.71 5.69
N HIS A 122 1.82 10.12 5.50
CA HIS A 122 2.15 8.81 6.04
C HIS A 122 3.39 8.85 6.93
N ARG A 123 3.48 7.90 7.87
CA ARG A 123 4.63 7.74 8.77
C ARG A 123 5.82 7.12 8.03
N ILE A 124 6.43 7.87 7.12
CA ILE A 124 7.55 7.41 6.29
C ILE A 124 8.89 7.74 6.96
N ASP A 125 9.81 6.78 6.88
CA ASP A 125 11.22 6.96 7.19
C ASP A 125 11.95 7.53 5.95
N THR A 126 12.22 8.83 5.99
CA THR A 126 12.87 9.54 4.88
C THR A 126 14.33 9.16 4.65
N THR A 127 14.93 8.36 5.53
CA THR A 127 16.27 7.79 5.32
C THR A 127 16.23 6.48 4.51
N ARG A 128 15.03 5.92 4.29
CA ARG A 128 14.81 4.63 3.60
C ARG A 128 13.73 4.76 2.54
N LEU A 129 14.05 5.53 1.49
CA LEU A 129 13.23 5.72 0.30
C LEU A 129 13.84 4.93 -0.86
N TYR A 130 13.05 4.04 -1.45
CA TYR A 130 13.47 3.20 -2.56
C TYR A 130 12.55 3.43 -3.76
N LEU A 131 13.16 3.46 -4.95
CA LEU A 131 12.46 3.56 -6.22
C LEU A 131 12.90 2.40 -7.10
N THR A 132 11.95 1.75 -7.76
CA THR A 132 12.23 0.74 -8.78
C THR A 132 11.10 0.72 -9.81
N GLY A 133 11.33 0.07 -10.95
CA GLY A 133 10.34 -0.03 -11.99
C GLY A 133 10.69 -1.07 -13.05
N LEU A 134 9.78 -1.19 -14.02
CA LEU A 134 9.91 -2.12 -15.15
C LEU A 134 9.89 -1.34 -16.46
N SER A 135 10.92 -1.52 -17.29
CA SER A 135 11.00 -1.00 -18.65
C SER A 135 10.91 0.53 -18.76
N MET A 136 9.71 1.09 -18.85
CA MET A 136 9.50 2.55 -18.85
C MET A 136 9.73 3.14 -17.45
N GLY A 137 9.34 2.39 -16.42
CA GLY A 137 9.51 2.77 -15.03
C GLY A 137 10.87 2.46 -14.47
#